data_AF-A0ABD0VNK3-F1
#
_entry.id   AF-A0ABD0VNK3-F1
#
_cell.length_a   1.000
_cell.length_b   1.000
_cell.length_c   1.000
_cell.angle_alpha   90.00
_cell.angle_beta   90.00
_cell.angle_gamma   90.00
#
_symmetry.space_group_name_H-M   'P 1'
#
loop_
_entity.id
_entity.type
_entity.pdbx_description
1 polymer ?
#
loop_
_entity_poly.entity_id
_entity_poly.type
_entity_poly.pdbx_seq_one_letter_code
_entity_poly.pdbx_strand_id
1 'polypeptide(L)'
;MDDPELEAIRQRRMQEMIAQQGIRNQQNEGQQKAQEDAKREAEERRQLMLSQILSVQARERLARIALVKPEKARGVEDVILRAAQMGQISEKVSEERLISILEQINTQTTKQTKVTIQRRRSVLEDDD
;
A
#
# COMPACT_ATOMS: atom_id res chain seq x y z
N MET A 1 44.72 33.47 29.37
CA MET A 1 45.02 33.81 27.97
C MET A 1 44.37 32.70 27.19
N ASP A 2 43.10 32.87 26.84
CA ASP A 2 42.35 31.84 26.12
C ASP A 2 42.87 31.79 24.68
N ASP A 3 43.51 30.67 24.34
CA ASP A 3 44.23 30.45 23.08
C ASP A 3 43.27 30.56 21.88
N PRO A 4 43.43 31.59 21.01
CA PRO A 4 42.55 31.81 19.86
C PRO A 4 42.60 30.68 18.83
N GLU A 5 43.64 29.84 18.85
CA GLU A 5 43.72 28.64 18.02
C GLU A 5 42.75 27.53 18.45
N LEU A 6 42.45 27.41 19.76
CA LEU A 6 41.51 26.42 20.28
C LEU A 6 40.06 26.74 19.86
N GLU A 7 39.71 28.03 19.82
CA GLU A 7 38.41 28.47 19.31
C GLU A 7 38.27 28.25 17.80
N ALA A 8 39.33 28.52 17.03
CA ALA A 8 39.35 28.27 15.60
C ALA A 8 39.15 26.78 15.26
N ILE A 9 39.78 25.87 16.02
CA ILE A 9 39.60 24.42 15.86
C ILE A 9 38.17 24.01 16.22
N ARG A 10 37.57 24.59 17.27
CA ARG A 10 36.18 24.31 17.67
C ARG A 10 35.17 24.77 16.61
N GLN A 11 35.36 25.97 16.06
CA GLN A 11 34.51 26.50 14.99
C GLN A 11 34.61 25.67 13.71
N ARG A 12 35.82 25.26 13.32
CA ARG A 12 36.03 24.43 12.13
C ARG A 12 35.36 23.06 12.27
N ARG A 13 35.52 22.42 13.42
CA ARG A 13 34.89 21.12 13.71
C ARG A 13 33.37 21.22 13.82
N MET A 14 32.87 22.35 14.32
CA MET A 14 31.43 22.64 14.35
C MET A 14 30.87 22.85 12.94
N GLN A 15 31.55 23.62 12.07
CA GLN A 15 31.14 23.80 10.68
C GLN A 15 31.15 22.49 9.89
N GLU A 16 32.16 21.63 10.10
CA GLU A 16 32.23 20.33 9.42
C GLU A 16 31.08 19.41 9.86
N MET A 17 30.70 19.44 11.14
CA MET A 17 29.54 18.71 11.67
C MET A 17 28.22 19.25 11.11
N ILE A 18 28.04 20.58 11.06
CA ILE A 18 26.85 21.23 10.48
C ILE A 18 26.75 20.92 8.97
N ALA A 19 27.88 20.92 8.25
CA ALA A 19 27.92 20.56 6.84
C ALA A 19 27.55 19.09 6.60
N GLN A 20 28.07 18.16 7.42
CA GLN A 20 27.69 16.74 7.36
C GLN A 20 26.20 16.53 7.68
N GLN A 21 25.66 17.29 8.64
CA GLN A 21 24.25 17.20 9.03
C GLN A 21 23.32 17.81 7.96
N GLY A 22 23.72 18.89 7.30
CA GLY A 22 23.01 19.51 6.18
C GLY A 22 22.91 18.59 4.96
N ILE A 23 23.98 17.86 4.63
CA ILE A 23 23.97 16.87 3.53
C ILE A 23 23.06 15.69 3.86
N ARG A 24 23.01 15.24 5.13
CA ARG A 24 22.15 14.14 5.58
C ARG A 24 20.66 14.52 5.59
N ASN A 25 20.32 15.75 5.96
CA ASN A 25 18.95 16.25 5.87
C ASN A 25 18.49 16.40 4.41
N GLN A 26 19.34 16.93 3.53
CA GLN A 26 19.03 17.09 2.11
C GLN A 26 18.90 15.73 1.38
N GLN A 27 19.66 14.71 1.78
CA GLN A 27 19.47 13.33 1.30
C GLN A 27 18.16 12.70 1.79
N ASN A 28 17.78 12.92 3.05
CA ASN A 28 16.51 12.40 3.58
C ASN A 28 15.29 13.07 2.92
N GLU A 29 15.31 14.39 2.71
CA GLU A 29 14.23 15.10 2.00
C GLU A 29 14.17 14.70 0.52
N GLY A 30 15.33 14.51 -0.14
CA GLY A 30 15.41 14.00 -1.51
C GLY A 30 14.86 12.58 -1.67
N GLN A 31 15.14 11.69 -0.70
CA GLN A 31 14.61 10.32 -0.69
C GLN A 31 13.11 10.28 -0.41
N GLN A 32 12.61 11.13 0.50
CA GLN A 32 11.17 11.21 0.78
C GLN A 32 10.40 11.75 -0.42
N LYS A 33 10.88 12.82 -1.08
CA LYS A 33 10.29 13.31 -2.33
C LYS A 33 10.33 12.26 -3.44
N ALA A 34 11.47 11.61 -3.66
CA ALA A 34 11.57 10.56 -4.67
C ALA A 34 10.62 9.38 -4.41
N GLN A 35 10.38 9.04 -3.14
CA GLN A 35 9.45 7.99 -2.76
C GLN A 35 7.98 8.42 -2.92
N GLU A 36 7.66 9.68 -2.64
CA GLU A 36 6.33 10.25 -2.86
C GLU A 36 6.00 10.37 -4.35
N ASP A 37 6.94 10.88 -5.16
CA ASP A 37 6.82 10.92 -6.62
C ASP A 37 6.64 9.51 -7.21
N ALA A 38 7.43 8.53 -6.77
CA ALA A 38 7.29 7.15 -7.23
C ALA A 38 5.93 6.53 -6.85
N LYS A 39 5.41 6.84 -5.65
CA LYS A 39 4.07 6.38 -5.24
C LYS A 39 2.98 7.04 -6.08
N ARG A 40 3.09 8.34 -6.31
CA ARG A 40 2.12 9.11 -7.09
C ARG A 40 2.07 8.61 -8.53
N GLU A 41 3.23 8.39 -9.15
CA GLU A 41 3.30 7.85 -10.50
C GLU A 41 2.70 6.43 -10.59
N ALA A 42 2.92 5.59 -9.57
CA ALA A 42 2.29 4.27 -9.50
C ALA A 42 0.77 4.33 -9.30
N GLU A 43 0.26 5.29 -8.54
CA GLU A 43 -1.17 5.53 -8.37
C GLU A 43 -1.81 6.08 -9.65
N GLU A 44 -1.16 7.03 -10.34
CA GLU A 44 -1.62 7.58 -11.60
C GLU A 44 -1.69 6.49 -12.69
N ARG A 45 -0.66 5.64 -12.80
CA ARG A 45 -0.69 4.48 -13.70
C ARG A 45 -1.84 3.53 -13.38
N ARG A 46 -2.09 3.26 -12.09
CA ARG A 46 -3.22 2.43 -11.66
C ARG A 46 -4.56 3.07 -12.02
N GLN A 47 -4.73 4.36 -11.75
CA GLN A 47 -5.95 5.08 -12.10
C GLN A 47 -6.18 5.13 -13.61
N LEU A 48 -5.12 5.32 -14.40
CA LEU A 48 -5.18 5.30 -15.86
C LEU A 48 -5.66 3.93 -16.37
N MET A 49 -5.08 2.82 -15.88
CA MET A 49 -5.56 1.48 -16.21
C MET A 49 -7.04 1.30 -15.80
N LEU A 50 -7.38 1.62 -14.56
CA LEU A 50 -8.75 1.50 -14.05
C LEU A 50 -9.74 2.31 -14.89
N SER A 51 -9.37 3.51 -15.35
CA SER A 51 -10.23 4.36 -16.20
C SER A 51 -10.47 3.80 -17.60
N GLN A 52 -9.54 2.99 -18.12
CA GLN A 52 -9.71 2.29 -19.40
C GLN A 52 -10.60 1.05 -19.25
N ILE A 53 -10.47 0.36 -18.11
CA ILE A 53 -11.15 -0.91 -17.83
C ILE A 53 -12.57 -0.68 -17.30
N LEU A 54 -12.82 0.38 -16.53
CA LEU A 54 -14.12 0.67 -15.92
C LEU A 54 -14.99 1.56 -16.81
N SER A 55 -16.29 1.30 -16.83
CA SER A 55 -17.29 2.24 -17.35
C SER A 55 -17.42 3.47 -16.43
N VAL A 56 -17.95 4.58 -16.96
CA VAL A 56 -18.20 5.81 -16.18
C VAL A 56 -19.08 5.53 -14.96
N GLN A 57 -20.16 4.77 -15.14
CA GLN A 57 -21.08 4.37 -14.07
C GLN A 57 -20.40 3.51 -13.00
N ALA A 58 -19.57 2.53 -13.41
CA ALA A 58 -18.81 1.73 -12.46
C ALA A 58 -17.82 2.57 -11.64
N ARG A 59 -17.20 3.59 -12.26
CA ARG A 59 -16.28 4.50 -11.55
C ARG A 59 -16.99 5.34 -10.50
N GLU A 60 -18.17 5.87 -10.83
CA GLU A 60 -19.01 6.60 -9.87
C GLU A 60 -19.46 5.70 -8.71
N ARG A 61 -19.84 4.45 -9.01
CA ARG A 61 -20.21 3.48 -7.97
C ARG A 61 -19.03 3.15 -7.05
N LEU A 62 -17.85 2.90 -7.62
CA LEU A 62 -16.63 2.64 -6.86
C LEU A 62 -16.25 3.83 -5.96
N ALA A 63 -16.35 5.06 -6.47
CA ALA A 63 -16.12 6.28 -5.69
C ALA A 63 -17.11 6.41 -4.52
N ARG A 64 -18.41 6.14 -4.74
CA ARG A 64 -19.41 6.11 -3.65
C ARG A 64 -19.11 5.05 -2.61
N ILE A 65 -18.67 3.85 -3.02
CA ILE A 65 -18.28 2.79 -2.08
C ILE A 65 -17.04 3.20 -1.29
N ALA A 66 -16.05 3.83 -1.94
CA ALA A 66 -14.83 4.27 -1.28
C ALA A 66 -15.10 5.30 -0.16
N LEU A 67 -16.13 6.14 -0.30
CA LEU A 67 -16.56 7.07 0.74
C LEU A 67 -17.09 6.37 2.00
N VAL A 68 -17.78 5.24 1.84
CA VAL A 68 -18.40 4.52 2.97
C VAL A 68 -17.47 3.45 3.53
N LYS A 69 -16.78 2.71 2.66
CA LYS A 69 -15.88 1.60 3.00
C LYS A 69 -14.70 1.53 2.01
N PRO A 70 -13.61 2.27 2.26
CA PRO A 70 -12.44 2.28 1.37
C PRO A 70 -11.74 0.92 1.27
N GLU A 71 -11.81 0.12 2.33
CA GLU A 71 -11.26 -1.25 2.36
C GLU A 71 -11.89 -2.17 1.31
N LYS A 72 -13.21 -2.04 1.08
CA LYS A 72 -13.93 -2.86 0.10
C LYS A 72 -13.70 -2.34 -1.31
N ALA A 73 -13.61 -1.02 -1.49
CA ALA A 73 -13.26 -0.42 -2.77
C ALA A 73 -11.87 -0.89 -3.25
N ARG A 74 -10.86 -0.86 -2.37
CA ARG A 74 -9.51 -1.39 -2.69
C ARG A 74 -9.53 -2.85 -3.08
N GLY A 75 -10.25 -3.69 -2.34
CA GLY A 75 -10.35 -5.11 -2.68
C GLY A 75 -10.95 -5.34 -4.07
N VAL A 76 -11.94 -4.54 -4.47
CA VAL A 76 -12.52 -4.61 -5.81
C VAL A 76 -11.53 -4.10 -6.88
N GLU A 77 -10.83 -2.99 -6.62
CA GLU A 77 -9.79 -2.46 -7.51
C GLU A 77 -8.69 -3.50 -7.77
N ASP A 78 -8.17 -4.15 -6.72
CA ASP A 78 -7.12 -5.16 -6.84
C ASP A 78 -7.57 -6.37 -7.67
N VAL A 79 -8.81 -6.83 -7.50
CA VAL A 79 -9.36 -7.94 -8.30
C VAL A 79 -9.48 -7.54 -9.76
N ILE A 80 -9.95 -6.33 -10.05
CA ILE A 80 -10.09 -5.84 -11.42
C ILE A 80 -8.72 -5.64 -12.07
N LEU A 81 -7.76 -5.07 -11.35
CA LEU A 81 -6.41 -4.85 -11.86
C LEU A 81 -5.71 -6.17 -12.16
N ARG A 82 -5.85 -7.18 -11.28
CA ARG A 82 -5.33 -8.53 -11.50
C ARG A 82 -5.98 -9.21 -12.71
N ALA A 83 -7.30 -9.11 -12.83
CA ALA A 83 -8.04 -9.69 -13.95
C ALA A 83 -7.69 -9.01 -15.29
N ALA A 84 -7.41 -7.71 -15.28
CA ALA A 84 -6.92 -6.98 -16.45
C ALA A 84 -5.47 -7.37 -16.82
N GLN A 85 -4.58 -7.52 -15.84
CA GLN A 85 -3.22 -8.02 -16.08
C GLN A 85 -3.21 -9.44 -16.66
N MET A 86 -4.15 -10.28 -16.24
CA MET A 86 -4.34 -11.63 -16.79
C MET A 86 -5.02 -11.64 -18.17
N GLY A 87 -5.46 -10.49 -18.68
CA GLY A 87 -6.17 -10.39 -19.96
C GLY A 87 -7.59 -10.99 -19.94
N GLN A 88 -8.16 -11.25 -18.76
CA GLN A 88 -9.51 -11.81 -18.64
C GLN A 88 -10.62 -10.77 -18.84
N ILE A 89 -10.28 -9.49 -18.81
CA ILE A 89 -11.21 -8.39 -19.03
C ILE A 89 -10.89 -7.76 -20.39
N SER A 90 -11.63 -8.16 -21.41
CA SER A 90 -11.57 -7.59 -22.76
C SER A 90 -12.57 -6.44 -22.95
N GLU A 91 -13.65 -6.43 -22.18
CA GLU A 91 -14.72 -5.42 -22.24
C GLU A 91 -14.71 -4.52 -21.01
N LYS A 92 -15.25 -3.30 -21.14
CA LYS A 92 -15.39 -2.38 -20.03
C LYS A 92 -16.27 -2.97 -18.93
N VAL A 93 -15.79 -2.97 -17.70
CA VAL A 93 -16.52 -3.43 -16.52
C VAL A 93 -17.69 -2.47 -16.25
N SER A 94 -18.90 -3.00 -16.34
CA SER A 94 -20.15 -2.31 -16.00
C SER A 94 -20.37 -2.24 -14.49
N GLU A 95 -21.31 -1.39 -14.05
CA GLU A 95 -21.70 -1.32 -12.63
C GLU A 95 -22.21 -2.67 -12.11
N GLU A 96 -23.00 -3.40 -12.89
CA GLU A 96 -23.53 -4.70 -12.50
C GLU A 96 -22.41 -5.70 -12.22
N ARG A 97 -21.40 -5.75 -13.10
CA ARG A 97 -20.23 -6.62 -12.91
C ARG A 97 -19.41 -6.22 -11.69
N LEU A 98 -19.26 -4.92 -11.44
CA LEU A 98 -18.59 -4.40 -10.25
C LEU A 98 -19.30 -4.88 -8.97
N ILE A 99 -20.63 -4.82 -8.94
CA ILE A 99 -21.45 -5.27 -7.81
C ILE A 99 -21.29 -6.78 -7.59
N SER A 100 -21.32 -7.59 -8.64
CA SER A 100 -21.10 -9.04 -8.51
C SER A 100 -19.72 -9.37 -7.91
N ILE A 101 -18.66 -8.65 -8.33
CA ILE A 101 -17.31 -8.82 -7.76
C ILE A 101 -17.29 -8.42 -6.28
N LEU A 102 -17.93 -7.31 -5.94
CA LEU A 102 -18.05 -6.85 -4.55
C LEU A 102 -18.76 -7.87 -3.65
N GLU A 103 -19.86 -8.47 -4.13
CA GLU A 103 -20.58 -9.53 -3.41
C GLU A 103 -19.72 -10.78 -3.24
N GLN A 104 -18.98 -11.19 -4.27
CA GLN A 104 -18.03 -12.31 -4.19
C GLN A 104 -16.93 -12.06 -3.15
N ILE A 105 -16.39 -10.84 -3.09
CA ILE A 105 -15.39 -10.47 -2.07
C ILE A 105 -16.00 -10.51 -0.67
N ASN A 106 -17.23 -10.00 -0.52
CA ASN A 106 -17.92 -10.00 0.76
C ASN A 106 -18.19 -11.43 1.26
N THR A 107 -18.71 -12.30 0.39
CA THR A 107 -19.00 -13.72 0.71
C THR A 107 -17.74 -14.56 0.94
N GLN A 108 -16.63 -14.29 0.25
CA GLN A 108 -15.35 -14.96 0.55
C GLN A 108 -14.78 -14.50 1.89
N THR A 109 -14.85 -13.20 2.21
CA THR A 109 -14.37 -12.68 3.50
C THR A 109 -15.10 -13.34 4.68
N THR A 110 -16.41 -13.57 4.58
CA THR A 110 -17.21 -14.16 5.67
C THR A 110 -17.00 -15.66 5.87
N LYS A 111 -16.50 -16.39 4.86
CA LYS A 111 -16.26 -17.84 4.94
C LYS A 111 -14.87 -18.23 5.48
N GLN A 112 -13.92 -17.30 5.55
CA GLN A 112 -12.51 -17.57 5.88
C GLN A 112 -12.25 -17.85 7.38
N THR A 113 -13.17 -17.55 8.31
CA THR A 113 -12.95 -17.75 9.76
C THR A 113 -13.45 -19.11 10.28
N LYS A 114 -13.16 -20.23 9.60
CA LYS A 114 -13.37 -21.58 10.14
C LYS A 114 -12.04 -22.22 10.55
N VAL A 115 -11.49 -21.80 11.69
CA VAL A 115 -10.34 -22.47 12.31
C VAL A 115 -10.84 -23.76 12.98
N THR A 116 -10.68 -24.90 12.29
CA THR A 116 -11.01 -26.22 12.85
C THR A 116 -9.81 -26.71 13.65
N ILE A 117 -9.82 -26.48 14.97
CA ILE A 117 -8.78 -26.97 15.87
C ILE A 117 -9.00 -28.47 16.08
N GLN A 118 -8.25 -29.32 15.38
CA GLN A 118 -8.17 -30.74 15.70
C GLN A 118 -7.21 -30.93 16.88
N ARG A 119 -7.78 -31.04 18.08
CA ARG A 119 -7.03 -31.40 19.29
C ARG A 119 -6.64 -32.87 19.15
N ARG A 120 -5.37 -33.16 18.81
CA ARG A 120 -4.85 -34.53 18.98
C ARG A 120 -4.86 -34.82 20.47
N ARG A 121 -5.72 -35.75 20.89
CA ARG A 121 -5.64 -36.40 22.20
C ARG A 121 -4.28 -37.11 22.23
N SER A 122 -3.39 -36.62 23.09
CA SER A 122 -2.14 -37.27 23.44
C SER A 122 -2.43 -38.72 23.85
N VAL A 123 -2.07 -39.65 22.99
CA VAL A 123 -2.00 -41.09 23.24
C VAL A 123 -0.54 -41.41 23.50
N LEU A 124 -0.04 -41.05 24.69
CA LEU A 124 1.25 -41.52 25.20
C LEU A 124 1.12 -41.63 26.73
N GLU A 125 1.56 -42.79 27.22
CA GLU A 125 1.80 -43.20 28.62
C GLU A 125 0.59 -43.66 29.43
N ASP A 126 0.29 -44.96 29.33
CA ASP A 126 0.02 -45.84 30.49
C ASP A 126 0.28 -47.29 30.04
N ASP A 127 1.56 -47.70 30.11
CA ASP A 127 2.02 -49.10 29.99
C ASP A 127 2.43 -49.50 31.41
N ASP A 128 1.59 -50.30 32.07
CA ASP A 128 1.80 -50.98 33.35
C ASP A 128 1.84 -52.49 33.07
#